data_AF-A0AAI8FDX5-F1
#
_entry.id   AF-A0AAI8FDX5-F1
#
_cell.length_a   1.000
_cell.length_b   1.000
_cell.length_c   1.000
_cell.angle_alpha   90.00
_cell.angle_beta   90.00
_cell.angle_gamma   90.00
#
_symmetry.space_group_name_H-M   'P 1'
#
loop_
_entity.id
_entity.type
_entity.pdbx_description
1 polymer ?
#
loop_
_entity_poly.entity_id
_entity_poly.type
_entity_poly.pdbx_seq_one_letter_code
_entity_poly.pdbx_strand_id
1 'polypeptide(L)' 'MVEIFDSNQPRQEKIKKIYNRVKADKNLRLTQVLKEFSIPISTFYYELKKEDFNKKNEEIIS' A
#
# COMPACT_ATOMS: atom_id res chain seq x y z
N MET A 1 15.42 1.04 -12.21
CA MET A 1 14.45 1.64 -11.26
C MET A 1 12.99 1.56 -11.75
N VAL A 2 12.61 0.59 -12.60
CA VAL A 2 11.27 0.57 -13.25
C VAL A 2 10.52 -0.78 -13.07
N GLU A 3 11.03 -1.71 -12.26
CA GLU A 3 10.43 -3.06 -12.16
C GLU A 3 9.52 -3.29 -10.95
N ILE A 4 9.44 -2.35 -10.00
CA ILE A 4 8.70 -2.57 -8.75
C ILE A 4 7.19 -2.39 -8.93
N PHE A 5 6.76 -1.64 -9.94
CA PHE A 5 5.35 -1.31 -10.17
C PHE A 5 4.95 -1.60 -11.62
N ASP A 6 4.77 -2.89 -11.92
CA ASP A 6 4.08 -3.29 -13.14
C ASP A 6 2.71 -2.59 -13.17
N SER A 7 2.41 -1.84 -14.23
CA SER A 7 1.14 -1.12 -14.38
C SER A 7 -0.08 -2.03 -14.23
N ASN A 8 0.10 -3.33 -14.54
CA ASN A 8 -0.93 -4.36 -14.46
C ASN A 8 -1.19 -4.89 -13.03
N GLN A 9 -0.33 -4.59 -12.05
CA GLN A 9 -0.56 -5.04 -10.68
C GLN A 9 -1.72 -4.28 -10.02
N PRO A 10 -2.60 -4.99 -9.27
CA PRO A 10 -3.67 -4.38 -8.50
C PRO A 10 -3.14 -3.27 -7.59
N ARG A 11 -3.89 -2.17 -7.50
CA ARG A 11 -3.52 -1.01 -6.68
C ARG A 11 -3.26 -1.41 -5.22
N GLN A 12 -4.02 -2.34 -4.66
CA GLN A 12 -3.81 -2.82 -3.30
C GLN A 12 -2.47 -3.53 -3.07
N GLU A 13 -2.02 -4.37 -4.00
CA GLU A 13 -0.73 -5.06 -3.88
C GLU A 13 0.43 -4.06 -3.88
N LYS A 14 0.32 -3.02 -4.71
CA LYS A 14 1.27 -1.91 -4.76
C LYS A 14 1.37 -1.19 -3.41
N ILE A 15 0.22 -0.89 -2.80
CA ILE A 15 0.15 -0.24 -1.48
C ILE A 15 0.75 -1.12 -0.38
N LYS A 16 0.51 -2.44 -0.40
CA LYS A 16 1.14 -3.40 0.53
C LYS A 16 2.66 -3.42 0.43
N LYS A 17 3.19 -3.51 -0.80
CA LYS A 17 4.64 -3.53 -1.03
C LYS A 17 5.29 -2.24 -0.48
N ILE A 18 4.66 -1.09 -0.69
CA ILE A 18 5.11 0.19 -0.12
C ILE A 18 5.08 0.15 1.40
N TYR A 19 3.96 -0.26 2.00
CA TYR A 19 3.82 -0.35 3.45
C TYR A 19 4.88 -1.26 4.07
N ASN A 20 5.06 -2.47 3.54
CA ASN A 20 6.03 -3.44 4.04
C ASN A 20 7.47 -2.95 3.90
N ARG A 21 7.81 -2.30 2.78
CA ARG A 21 9.14 -1.73 2.56
C ARG A 21 9.45 -0.61 3.54
N VAL A 22 8.52 0.32 3.74
CA VAL A 22 8.65 1.43 4.70
C VAL A 22 8.71 0.90 6.14
N LYS A 23 7.96 -0.16 6.45
CA LYS A 23 8.00 -0.81 7.77
C LYS A 23 9.32 -1.52 8.03
N ALA A 24 9.93 -2.12 7.01
CA ALA A 24 11.19 -2.85 7.12
C ALA A 24 12.42 -1.93 7.17
N ASP A 25 12.39 -0.79 6.48
CA ASP A 25 13.48 0.18 6.44
C ASP A 25 13.17 1.44 7.27
N LYS A 26 13.77 1.52 8.46
CA LYS A 26 13.60 2.65 9.39
C LYS A 26 14.09 4.00 8.85
N ASN A 27 14.95 3.99 7.83
CA ASN A 27 15.46 5.21 7.20
C ASN A 27 14.55 5.72 6.07
N LEU A 28 13.62 4.87 5.59
CA LEU A 28 12.75 5.19 4.47
C LEU A 28 11.49 5.91 4.95
N ARG A 29 11.31 7.17 4.54
CA ARG A 29 10.08 7.91 4.90
C ARG A 29 8.96 7.59 3.92
N LEU A 30 7.79 7.23 4.45
CA LEU A 30 6.58 6.96 3.67
C LEU A 30 6.30 8.06 2.64
N THR A 31 6.41 9.33 3.04
CA THR A 31 6.14 10.48 2.18
C THR A 31 7.09 10.57 0.98
N GLN A 32 8.34 10.11 1.09
CA GLN A 32 9.28 10.07 -0.04
C GLN A 32 8.88 9.01 -1.05
N VAL A 33 8.58 7.80 -0.55
CA VAL A 33 8.14 6.68 -1.38
C VAL A 33 6.84 7.01 -2.10
N LEU A 34 5.86 7.60 -1.40
CA LEU A 34 4.59 8.01 -2.01
C LEU A 34 4.77 9.07 -3.09
N LYS A 35 5.69 10.03 -2.91
CA LYS A 35 6.04 11.02 -3.95
C LYS A 35 6.66 10.37 -5.18
N GLU A 36 7.59 9.44 -4.99
CA GLU A 36 8.24 8.69 -6.09
C GLU A 36 7.21 7.98 -6.97
N PHE A 37 6.17 7.41 -6.36
CA PHE A 37 5.10 6.72 -7.07
C PHE A 37 3.90 7.59 -7.44
N SER A 38 3.96 8.90 -7.18
CA SER A 38 2.83 9.83 -7.40
C SER A 38 1.53 9.35 -6.74
N ILE A 39 1.62 8.72 -5.57
CA ILE A 39 0.48 8.21 -4.82
C ILE A 39 0.11 9.25 -3.75
N PRO A 40 -1.13 9.78 -3.77
CA PRO A 40 -1.61 10.63 -2.69
C PRO A 40 -1.67 9.85 -1.37
N ILE A 41 -1.28 10.49 -0.27
CA ILE A 41 -1.30 9.86 1.06
C ILE A 41 -2.70 9.41 1.49
N SER A 42 -3.74 10.16 1.09
CA SER A 42 -5.14 9.79 1.30
C SER A 42 -5.50 8.48 0.58
N THR A 43 -5.09 8.34 -0.68
CA THR A 43 -5.26 7.10 -1.46
C THR A 43 -4.54 5.93 -0.80
N PHE A 44 -3.30 6.15 -0.32
CA PHE A 44 -2.55 5.11 0.38
C PHE A 44 -3.31 4.58 1.61
N TYR A 45 -3.77 5.47 2.49
CA TYR A 45 -4.50 5.06 3.69
C TYR A 45 -5.87 4.47 3.39
N TYR A 46 -6.57 4.98 2.38
CA TYR A 46 -7.86 4.45 1.96
C TYR A 46 -7.74 2.99 1.52
N GLU A 47 -6.79 2.69 0.63
CA GLU A 47 -6.56 1.33 0.13
C GLU A 47 -6.08 0.38 1.23
N LEU A 48 -5.20 0.86 2.12
CA LEU A 48 -4.73 0.06 3.26
C LEU A 48 -5.88 -0.30 4.20
N LYS A 49 -6.73 0.68 4.57
CA LYS A 49 -7.88 0.44 5.44
C LYS A 49 -8.95 -0.44 4.79
N LYS A 50 -9.17 -0.30 3.47
CA LYS A 50 -10.15 -1.11 2.73
C LYS A 50 -9.92 -2.60 2.91
N GLU A 51 -8.67 -3.03 2.95
CA GLU A 51 -8.33 -4.43 3.20
C GLU A 51 -8.67 -4.87 4.63
N ASP A 52 -8.32 -4.06 5.64
CA ASP A 52 -8.67 -4.37 7.03
C ASP A 52 -10.18 -4.48 7.21
N PHE A 53 -10.96 -3.63 6.53
CA PHE A 53 -12.42 -3.73 6.51
C PHE A 53 -12.92 -5.01 5.82
N ASN A 54 -12.38 -5.34 4.65
CA ASN A 54 -12.79 -6.56 3.93
C ASN A 54 -12.48 -7.82 4.75
N LYS A 55 -11.30 -7.92 5.37
CA LYS A 55 -10.94 -9.04 6.25
C LYS A 55 -11.83 -9.15 7.47
N LYS A 56 -12.09 -8.03 8.16
CA LYS A 56 -13.00 -8.01 9.31
C LYS A 56 -14.40 -8.44 8.92
N ASN A 57 -14.87 -8.03 7.74
CA ASN A 57 -16.17 -8.45 7.26
C ASN A 57 -16.17 -9.96 6.97
N GLU A 58 -15.18 -10.50 6.25
CA GLU A 58 -15.07 -11.96 6.02
C GLU A 58 -15.06 -12.78 7.33
N GLU A 59 -14.38 -12.29 8.37
CA GLU A 59 -14.32 -12.97 9.68
C GLU A 59 -15.67 -12.91 10.44
N ILE A 60 -16.49 -11.89 10.22
CA ILE A 60 -17.82 -11.77 10.84
C ILE A 60 -18.87 -12.67 10.16
N ILE A 61 -18.71 -12.96 8.86
CA ILE A 61 -19.63 -13.81 8.08
C ILE A 61 -19.10 -15.24 7.83
N SER A 62 -17.97 -15.63 8.45
CA SER A 62 -17.44 -17.01 8.43
C SER A 62 -17.80 -17.80 9.69
#